data_AF-A0A355DXL9-F1
#
_entry.id   AF-A0A355DXL9-F1
#
_cell.length_a   1.000
_cell.length_b   1.000
_cell.length_c   1.000
_cell.angle_alpha   90.00
_cell.angle_beta   90.00
_cell.angle_gamma   90.00
#
_symmetry.space_group_name_H-M   'P 1'
#
loop_
_entity.id
_entity.type
_entity.pdbx_description
1 polymer ?
#
loop_
_entity_poly.entity_id
_entity_poly.type
_entity_poly.pdbx_seq_one_letter_code
_entity_poly.pdbx_strand_id
1 'polypeptide(L)'
;MANREHLSVLKQGAVGWIKWRSQNPTVEPDLSEANLIEANLRGANLKGVNLKKSELDGANLIAANLTDANLNLANLSHASL
;
A
#
# COMPACT_ATOMS: atom_id res chain seq x y z
N MET A 1 12.24 0.92 -5.63
CA MET A 1 11.97 -0.52 -5.43
C MET A 1 11.58 -0.76 -3.98
N ALA A 2 10.47 -1.48 -3.78
CA ALA A 2 9.81 -1.65 -2.51
C ALA A 2 10.71 -2.32 -1.46
N ASN A 3 10.56 -1.88 -0.21
CA ASN A 3 11.14 -2.57 0.93
C ASN A 3 10.44 -3.93 1.10
N ARG A 4 11.23 -5.00 1.21
CA ARG A 4 10.73 -6.38 1.31
C ARG A 4 9.92 -6.63 2.57
N GLU A 5 10.28 -6.03 3.69
CA GLU A 5 9.54 -6.13 4.94
C GLU A 5 8.17 -5.46 4.81
N HIS A 6 8.15 -4.20 4.34
CA HIS A 6 6.88 -3.46 4.17
C HIS A 6 5.92 -4.21 3.24
N LEU A 7 6.45 -4.71 2.11
CA LEU A 7 5.66 -5.47 1.14
C LEU A 7 5.14 -6.78 1.74
N SER A 8 5.97 -7.50 2.49
CA SER A 8 5.58 -8.75 3.15
C SER A 8 4.47 -8.52 4.17
N VAL A 9 4.58 -7.48 4.99
CA VAL A 9 3.57 -7.14 6.00
C VAL A 9 2.27 -6.71 5.33
N LEU A 10 2.31 -5.87 4.29
CA LEU A 10 1.11 -5.45 3.58
C LEU A 10 0.38 -6.64 2.93
N LYS A 11 1.13 -7.59 2.34
CA LYS A 11 0.57 -8.80 1.71
C LYS A 11 -0.08 -9.77 2.70
N GLN A 12 0.22 -9.66 4.00
CA GLN A 12 -0.50 -10.40 5.06
C GLN A 12 -1.87 -9.78 5.37
N GLY A 13 -2.20 -8.63 4.79
CA GLY A 13 -3.50 -7.96 4.88
C GLY A 13 -3.50 -6.70 5.76
N ALA A 14 -4.62 -5.97 5.70
CA ALA A 14 -4.77 -4.67 6.36
C ALA A 14 -4.56 -4.72 7.88
N VAL A 15 -4.97 -5.80 8.57
CA VAL A 15 -4.82 -5.93 10.03
C VAL A 15 -3.34 -5.98 10.44
N GLY A 16 -2.55 -6.81 9.76
CA GLY A 16 -1.10 -6.90 10.00
C GLY A 16 -0.40 -5.59 9.70
N TRP A 17 -0.78 -4.96 8.58
CA TRP A 17 -0.28 -3.65 8.19
C TRP A 17 -0.56 -2.55 9.22
N ILE A 18 -1.81 -2.46 9.71
CA ILE A 18 -2.20 -1.47 10.72
C ILE A 18 -1.43 -1.70 12.03
N LYS A 19 -1.27 -2.95 12.46
CA LYS A 19 -0.48 -3.28 13.64
C LYS A 19 0.98 -2.84 13.48
N TRP A 20 1.58 -3.14 12.33
CA TRP A 20 2.96 -2.73 12.03
C TRP A 20 3.10 -1.20 12.00
N ARG A 21 2.14 -0.48 11.42
CA ARG A 21 2.11 1.01 11.44
C ARG A 21 2.04 1.56 12.86
N SER A 22 1.28 0.93 13.75
CA SER A 22 1.21 1.33 15.17
C SER A 22 2.51 1.10 15.92
N GLN A 23 3.31 0.11 15.51
CA GLN A 23 4.61 -0.21 16.11
C GLN A 23 5.75 0.62 15.50
N ASN A 24 5.57 1.13 14.29
CA ASN A 24 6.56 1.87 13.52
C ASN A 24 6.05 3.25 13.08
N PRO A 25 5.69 4.15 14.02
CA PRO A 25 5.04 5.42 13.69
C PRO A 25 5.95 6.40 12.92
N THR A 26 7.27 6.27 13.08
CA THR A 26 8.27 7.14 12.42
C THR A 26 8.81 6.55 11.12
N VAL A 27 8.45 5.32 10.77
CA VAL A 27 8.93 4.69 9.54
C VAL A 27 8.06 5.16 8.38
N GLU A 28 8.71 5.75 7.38
CA GLU A 28 8.12 6.06 6.09
C GLU A 28 8.09 4.80 5.22
N PRO A 29 6.91 4.22 4.92
CA PRO A 29 6.90 2.95 4.23
C PRO A 29 7.12 3.11 2.73
N ASP A 30 8.18 2.48 2.22
CA ASP A 30 8.46 2.39 0.79
C ASP A 30 7.88 1.11 0.16
N LEU A 31 6.88 1.29 -0.70
CA LEU A 31 6.27 0.29 -1.58
C LEU A 31 6.39 0.68 -3.05
N SER A 32 7.39 1.50 -3.41
CA SER A 32 7.63 1.92 -4.79
C SER A 32 7.92 0.72 -5.69
N GLU A 33 7.37 0.72 -6.91
CA GLU A 33 7.53 -0.39 -7.87
C GLU A 33 7.03 -1.75 -7.34
N ALA A 34 6.23 -1.76 -6.28
CA ALA A 34 5.63 -2.99 -5.77
C ALA A 34 4.61 -3.57 -6.77
N ASN A 35 4.64 -4.88 -6.96
CA ASN A 35 3.55 -5.60 -7.60
C ASN A 35 2.46 -5.93 -6.55
N LEU A 36 1.35 -5.22 -6.67
CA LEU A 36 0.13 -5.28 -5.86
C LEU A 36 -1.11 -5.48 -6.76
N ILE A 37 -0.93 -6.10 -7.93
CA ILE A 37 -2.02 -6.45 -8.85
C ILE A 37 -3.04 -7.32 -8.10
N GLU A 38 -4.32 -6.97 -8.22
CA GLU A 38 -5.47 -7.62 -7.57
C GLU A 38 -5.36 -7.72 -6.03
N ALA A 39 -4.46 -6.95 -5.40
CA ALA A 39 -4.26 -7.01 -3.96
C ALA A 39 -5.51 -6.54 -3.20
N ASN A 40 -5.90 -7.30 -2.17
CA ASN A 40 -6.93 -6.86 -1.25
C ASN A 40 -6.33 -5.93 -0.19
N LEU A 41 -6.44 -4.63 -0.43
CA LEU A 41 -5.96 -3.55 0.41
C LEU A 41 -7.13 -2.82 1.12
N ARG A 42 -8.31 -3.46 1.19
CA ARG A 42 -9.51 -2.88 1.78
C ARG A 42 -9.23 -2.45 3.22
N GLY A 43 -9.49 -1.18 3.53
CA GLY A 43 -9.29 -0.62 4.87
C GLY A 43 -7.81 -0.44 5.28
N ALA A 44 -6.85 -0.64 4.38
CA ALA A 44 -5.44 -0.49 4.72
C ALA A 44 -5.08 0.97 5.03
N ASN A 45 -4.27 1.20 6.07
CA ASN A 45 -3.73 2.53 6.37
C ASN A 45 -2.48 2.83 5.53
N LEU A 46 -2.68 3.23 4.28
CA LEU A 46 -1.61 3.61 3.34
C LEU A 46 -1.21 5.09 3.44
N LYS A 47 -1.51 5.76 4.57
CA LYS A 47 -1.19 7.17 4.77
C LYS A 47 0.31 7.42 4.67
N GLY A 48 0.72 8.34 3.80
CA GLY A 48 2.12 8.75 3.61
C GLY A 48 3.01 7.66 2.98
N VAL A 49 2.43 6.59 2.45
CA VAL A 49 3.20 5.50 1.84
C VAL A 49 3.72 5.93 0.47
N ASN A 50 4.98 5.59 0.17
CA ASN A 50 5.51 5.73 -1.18
C ASN A 50 5.06 4.55 -2.06
N LEU A 51 4.09 4.78 -2.95
CA LEU A 51 3.56 3.83 -3.93
C LEU A 51 4.01 4.20 -5.37
N LYS A 52 5.08 4.99 -5.51
CA LYS A 52 5.55 5.45 -6.81
C LYS A 52 5.81 4.26 -7.74
N LYS A 53 5.26 4.29 -8.96
CA LYS A 53 5.38 3.21 -9.96
C LYS A 53 4.87 1.83 -9.51
N SER A 54 4.05 1.72 -8.47
CA SER A 54 3.47 0.44 -8.07
C SER A 54 2.42 -0.04 -9.08
N GLU A 55 2.35 -1.35 -9.31
CA GLU A 55 1.27 -1.99 -10.06
C GLU A 55 0.11 -2.30 -9.10
N LEU A 56 -0.99 -1.57 -9.20
CA LEU A 56 -2.22 -1.71 -8.40
C LEU A 56 -3.41 -2.08 -9.31
N ASP A 57 -3.16 -2.63 -10.50
CA ASP A 57 -4.22 -3.03 -11.43
C ASP A 57 -5.19 -4.01 -10.75
N GLY A 58 -6.48 -3.69 -10.75
CA GLY A 58 -7.51 -4.50 -10.09
C GLY A 58 -7.47 -4.51 -8.55
N ALA A 59 -6.62 -3.71 -7.90
CA ALA A 59 -6.51 -3.71 -6.44
C ALA A 59 -7.81 -3.24 -5.76
N ASN A 60 -8.20 -3.90 -4.66
CA ASN A 60 -9.30 -3.44 -3.82
C ASN A 60 -8.78 -2.47 -2.76
N LEU A 61 -8.96 -1.18 -2.99
CA LEU A 61 -8.58 -0.07 -2.11
C LEU A 61 -9.78 0.52 -1.36
N ILE A 62 -10.94 -0.16 -1.34
CA ILE A 62 -12.14 0.37 -0.69
C ILE A 62 -11.84 0.68 0.78
N ALA A 63 -12.14 1.92 1.20
CA ALA A 63 -11.87 2.43 2.53
C ALA A 63 -10.37 2.43 2.95
N ALA A 64 -9.44 2.27 2.01
CA ALA A 64 -8.03 2.47 2.29
C ALA A 64 -7.73 3.95 2.54
N ASN A 65 -6.90 4.24 3.53
CA ASN A 65 -6.43 5.61 3.76
C ASN A 65 -5.23 5.89 2.86
N LEU A 66 -5.43 6.64 1.78
CA LEU A 66 -4.38 7.08 0.86
C LEU A 66 -3.94 8.54 1.08
N THR A 67 -4.31 9.16 2.21
CA THR A 67 -3.89 10.53 2.52
C THR A 67 -2.36 10.65 2.48
N ASP A 68 -1.84 11.66 1.78
CA ASP A 68 -0.41 11.90 1.58
C ASP A 68 0.38 10.74 0.90
N ALA A 69 -0.29 9.72 0.36
CA ALA A 69 0.38 8.65 -0.36
C ALA A 69 0.96 9.16 -1.69
N ASN A 70 2.20 8.78 -2.01
CA ASN A 70 2.81 9.10 -3.29
C ASN A 70 2.44 8.05 -4.33
N LEU A 71 1.42 8.33 -5.15
CA LEU A 71 0.93 7.45 -6.22
C LEU A 71 1.50 7.82 -7.61
N ASN A 72 2.58 8.61 -7.67
CA ASN A 72 3.14 9.03 -8.95
C ASN A 72 3.50 7.83 -9.82
N LEU A 73 2.97 7.78 -11.05
CA LEU A 73 3.15 6.69 -12.01
C LEU A 73 2.62 5.32 -11.53
N ALA A 74 1.82 5.26 -10.47
CA ALA A 74 1.18 4.01 -10.06
C ALA A 74 0.10 3.61 -11.09
N ASN A 75 0.05 2.33 -11.44
CA ASN A 75 -1.00 1.79 -12.30
C ASN A 75 -2.22 1.42 -11.44
N LEU A 76 -3.26 2.25 -11.43
CA LEU A 76 -4.52 2.05 -10.70
C LEU A 76 -5.66 1.56 -11.61
N SER A 77 -5.32 1.03 -12.79
CA SER A 77 -6.33 0.51 -13.72
C SER A 77 -7.23 -0.50 -13.01
N HIS A 78 -8.54 -0.46 -13.22
CA HIS A 78 -9.51 -1.37 -12.60
C HIS A 78 -9.52 -1.42 -11.04
N ALA A 79 -8.77 -0.56 -10.35
CA ALA A 79 -8.79 -0.54 -8.89
C ALA A 79 -10.15 -0.07 -8.36
N SER A 80 -10.61 -0.68 -7.27
CA SER A 80 -11.83 -0.26 -6.55
C SER A 80 -11.45 0.67 -5.41
N LEU A 81 -11.97 1.90 -5.40
CA LEU A 81 -11.65 2.96 -4.41
C LEU A 81 -12.80 3.21 -3.43
#